data_AF-A0A0C3C2P2-F1
#
_entry.id   AF-A0A0C3C2P2-F1
#
_cell.length_a   1.000
_cell.length_b   1.000
_cell.length_c   1.000
_cell.angle_alpha   90.00
_cell.angle_beta   90.00
_cell.angle_gamma   90.00
#
_symmetry.space_group_name_H-M   'P 1'
#
loop_
_entity.id
_entity.type
_entity.pdbx_description
1 polymer ?
#
loop_
_entity_poly.entity_id
_entity_poly.type
_entity_poly.pdbx_seq_one_letter_code
_entity_poly.pdbx_strand_id
1 'polypeptide(L)'
;IEFLWVWWFEYDGTRLVQWRGRRLDSLRFPPLATQGAFRFVDPRDMLRGCHIIPAFTKGKHHLDGVNISSCAHDGKDWTCYHINQFADRDMLMQYHWGLGVGHVYSH
;
A
#
# COMPACT_ATOMS: atom_id res chain seq x y z
N ILE A 1 11.38 17.21 -17.71
CA ILE A 1 10.92 17.15 -16.30
C ILE A 1 10.60 15.70 -16.03
N GLU A 2 11.16 15.13 -14.96
CA GLU A 2 10.88 13.76 -14.53
C GLU A 2 9.80 13.81 -13.45
N PHE A 3 8.78 12.96 -13.57
CA PHE A 3 7.71 12.82 -12.59
C PHE A 3 7.23 11.37 -12.56
N LEU A 4 6.72 10.95 -11.41
CA LEU A 4 6.03 9.68 -11.26
C LEU A 4 4.53 9.91 -11.30
N TRP A 5 3.82 9.10 -12.08
CA TRP A 5 2.37 9.02 -12.01
C TRP A 5 2.00 7.89 -11.05
N VAL A 6 1.35 8.23 -9.94
CA VAL A 6 1.05 7.28 -8.86
C VAL A 6 -0.44 7.13 -8.64
N TRP A 7 -0.84 5.93 -8.20
CA TRP A 7 -2.17 5.61 -7.70
C TRP A 7 -2.05 5.24 -6.22
N TRP A 8 -2.74 5.99 -5.35
CA TRP A 8 -2.60 5.83 -3.91
C TRP A 8 -3.42 4.66 -3.37
N PHE A 9 -2.82 3.91 -2.45
CA PHE A 9 -3.56 3.00 -1.58
C PHE A 9 -4.27 3.76 -0.46
N GLU A 10 -5.36 3.20 0.02
CA GLU A 10 -5.97 3.51 1.30
C GLU A 10 -5.99 2.28 2.22
N TYR A 11 -6.07 2.51 3.52
CA TYR A 11 -6.21 1.42 4.48
C TYR A 11 -7.59 0.78 4.39
N ASP A 12 -7.63 -0.54 4.22
CA ASP A 12 -8.83 -1.36 4.25
C ASP A 12 -9.16 -1.74 5.70
N GLY A 13 -9.62 -0.74 6.48
CA GLY A 13 -9.98 -0.86 7.90
C GLY A 13 -9.12 0.00 8.85
N THR A 14 -9.24 -0.24 10.15
CA THR A 14 -8.45 0.46 11.17
C THR A 14 -7.01 -0.03 11.12
N ARG A 15 -6.03 0.87 10.91
CA ARG A 15 -4.60 0.56 11.06
C ARG A 15 -4.40 -0.12 12.41
N LEU A 16 -3.90 -1.36 12.42
CA LEU A 16 -3.68 -2.07 13.67
C LEU A 16 -2.48 -1.42 14.37
N VAL A 17 -2.75 -0.43 15.21
CA VAL A 17 -1.76 0.16 16.12
C VAL A 17 -1.18 -0.92 17.06
N GLN A 18 -1.86 -2.05 17.20
CA GLN A 18 -1.53 -3.10 18.15
C GLN A 18 -0.94 -4.34 17.47
N TRP A 19 0.37 -4.49 17.62
CA TRP A 19 1.16 -5.71 17.35
C TRP A 19 0.58 -6.99 17.97
N ARG A 20 -0.31 -6.86 18.97
CA ARG A 20 -0.96 -7.99 19.67
C ARG A 20 -1.72 -8.93 18.73
N GLY A 21 -2.23 -8.42 17.60
CA GLY A 21 -2.99 -9.21 16.65
C GLY A 21 -2.14 -10.12 15.75
N ARG A 22 -0.84 -9.84 15.56
CA ARG A 22 0.03 -10.51 14.55
C ARG A 22 -0.65 -10.64 13.17
N ARG A 23 -1.43 -9.63 12.78
CA ARG A 23 -2.08 -9.55 11.47
C ARG A 23 -1.40 -8.48 10.64
N LEU A 24 -1.38 -8.69 9.33
CA LEU A 24 -0.90 -7.71 8.37
C LEU A 24 -1.97 -6.64 8.16
N ASP A 25 -1.55 -5.38 8.11
CA ASP A 25 -2.43 -4.29 7.69
C ASP A 25 -2.86 -4.52 6.24
N SER A 26 -4.13 -4.20 5.96
CA SER A 26 -4.72 -4.38 4.64
C SER A 26 -4.82 -3.03 3.93
N LEU A 27 -4.52 -3.04 2.64
CA LEU A 27 -4.60 -1.90 1.74
C LEU A 27 -5.56 -2.23 0.61
N ARG A 28 -6.23 -1.21 0.08
CA ARG A 28 -6.99 -1.30 -1.17
C ARG A 28 -6.79 -0.04 -1.98
N PHE A 29 -7.08 -0.13 -3.27
CA PHE A 29 -7.20 1.09 -4.05
C PHE A 29 -8.57 1.74 -3.80
N PRO A 30 -8.64 3.07 -3.64
CA PRO A 30 -9.91 3.77 -3.64
C PRO A 30 -10.56 3.68 -5.02
N PRO A 31 -11.89 3.89 -5.13
CA PRO A 31 -12.54 4.02 -6.43
C PRO A 31 -11.83 5.03 -7.33
N LEU A 32 -11.68 4.74 -8.62
CA LEU A 32 -10.94 5.59 -9.57
C LEU A 32 -11.45 7.03 -9.65
N ALA A 33 -12.74 7.23 -9.39
CA ALA A 33 -13.38 8.55 -9.37
C ALA A 33 -13.11 9.36 -8.09
N THR A 34 -12.41 8.77 -7.10
CA THR A 34 -12.08 9.44 -5.84
C THR A 34 -11.10 10.58 -6.11
N GLN A 35 -11.44 11.77 -5.62
CA GLN A 35 -10.57 12.93 -5.73
C GLN A 35 -9.22 12.65 -5.06
N GLY A 36 -8.13 12.78 -5.82
CA GLY A 36 -6.79 12.53 -5.32
C GLY A 36 -6.35 11.05 -5.35
N ALA A 37 -7.12 10.15 -5.96
CA ALA A 37 -6.68 8.76 -6.18
C ALA A 37 -5.37 8.70 -6.98
N PHE A 38 -5.23 9.57 -7.98
CA PHE A 38 -4.04 9.71 -8.81
C PHE A 38 -3.33 11.03 -8.57
N ARG A 39 -2.00 11.02 -8.62
CA ARG A 39 -1.18 12.23 -8.49
C ARG A 39 0.14 12.12 -9.24
N PHE A 40 0.71 13.26 -9.59
CA PHE A 40 2.12 13.35 -9.98
C PHE A 40 2.99 13.65 -8.76
N VAL A 41 4.10 12.92 -8.63
CA VAL A 41 5.05 13.05 -7.51
C VAL A 41 6.47 13.25 -8.07
N ASP A 42 7.25 14.12 -7.42
CA ASP A 42 8.68 14.26 -7.71
C ASP A 42 9.39 12.98 -7.23
N PRO A 43 10.18 12.28 -8.07
CA PRO A 43 10.95 11.12 -7.64
C PRO A 43 11.80 11.36 -6.38
N ARG A 44 12.23 12.61 -6.13
CA ARG A 44 13.02 13.01 -4.94
C ARG A 44 12.23 12.94 -3.64
N ASP A 45 10.90 12.96 -3.71
CA ASP A 45 10.02 12.83 -2.54
C ASP A 45 9.84 11.35 -2.11
N MET A 46 10.35 10.39 -2.88
CA MET A 46 10.32 8.98 -2.51
C MET A 46 11.44 8.63 -1.52
N LEU A 47 11.06 8.52 -0.24
CA LEU A 47 12.03 8.24 0.82
C LEU A 47 12.34 6.74 0.97
N ARG A 48 11.31 5.88 0.90
CA ARG A 48 11.42 4.45 1.22
C ARG A 48 10.40 3.62 0.45
N GLY A 49 10.77 2.37 0.18
CA GLY A 49 9.86 1.35 -0.33
C GLY A 49 9.23 0.53 0.79
N CYS A 50 8.12 -0.14 0.49
CA CYS A 50 7.49 -1.12 1.37
C CYS A 50 7.27 -2.43 0.62
N HIS A 51 7.22 -3.54 1.35
CA HIS A 51 6.88 -4.83 0.76
C HIS A 51 5.37 -5.04 0.83
N ILE A 52 4.69 -4.98 -0.31
CA ILE A 52 3.24 -5.19 -0.44
C ILE A 52 3.01 -6.49 -1.20
N ILE A 53 2.12 -7.33 -0.68
CA ILE A 53 1.73 -8.59 -1.32
C ILE A 53 0.21 -8.63 -1.57
N PRO A 54 -0.24 -9.25 -2.68
CA PRO A 54 -1.65 -9.52 -2.88
C PRO A 54 -2.28 -10.33 -1.74
N ALA A 55 -3.51 -10.00 -1.37
CA ALA A 55 -4.32 -10.89 -0.55
C ALA A 55 -4.96 -11.97 -1.43
N PHE A 56 -4.17 -13.00 -1.78
CA PHE A 56 -4.58 -14.04 -2.73
C PHE A 56 -5.95 -14.67 -2.42
N THR A 57 -6.28 -14.81 -1.14
CA THR A 57 -7.55 -15.39 -0.67
C THR A 57 -8.77 -14.51 -0.93
N LYS A 58 -8.61 -13.19 -1.13
CA LYS A 58 -9.71 -12.28 -1.48
C LYS A 58 -9.97 -12.18 -2.99
N GLY A 59 -9.14 -12.81 -3.81
CA GLY A 59 -9.31 -12.83 -5.26
C GLY A 59 -8.93 -11.52 -5.97
N LYS A 60 -9.06 -11.54 -7.29
CA LYS A 60 -8.80 -10.38 -8.15
C LYS A 60 -9.92 -9.36 -8.08
N HIS A 61 -9.58 -8.09 -8.27
CA HIS A 61 -10.57 -7.01 -8.32
C HIS A 61 -11.53 -7.17 -9.50
N HIS A 62 -11.00 -7.53 -10.67
CA HIS A 62 -11.77 -7.79 -11.89
C HIS A 62 -11.77 -9.29 -12.23
N LEU A 63 -12.72 -10.05 -11.68
CA LEU A 63 -12.83 -11.49 -11.91
C LEU A 63 -13.12 -11.84 -13.38
N ASP A 64 -14.00 -11.06 -14.02
CA ASP A 64 -14.46 -11.32 -15.39
C ASP A 64 -13.68 -10.52 -16.45
N GLY A 65 -12.70 -9.71 -16.02
CA GLY A 65 -11.92 -8.84 -16.91
C GLY A 65 -12.71 -7.70 -17.57
N VAL A 66 -13.91 -7.41 -17.06
CA VAL A 66 -14.78 -6.32 -17.51
C VAL A 66 -14.49 -5.06 -16.68
N ASN A 67 -14.75 -3.86 -17.22
CA ASN A 67 -14.55 -2.57 -16.56
C ASN A 67 -13.09 -2.27 -16.15
N ILE A 68 -12.13 -2.84 -16.86
CA ILE A 68 -10.70 -2.53 -16.70
C ILE A 68 -10.46 -1.08 -17.14
N SER A 69 -9.84 -0.31 -16.27
CA SER A 69 -9.42 1.05 -16.56
C SER A 69 -8.19 1.06 -17.44
N SER A 70 -8.29 1.69 -18.61
CA SER A 70 -7.15 1.83 -19.52
C SER A 70 -6.04 2.71 -18.94
N CYS A 71 -6.39 3.71 -18.12
CA CYS A 71 -5.40 4.56 -17.48
C CYS A 71 -4.69 3.81 -16.35
N ALA A 72 -5.43 3.19 -15.44
CA ALA A 72 -4.86 2.51 -14.27
C ALA A 72 -4.23 1.15 -14.61
N HIS A 73 -4.62 0.56 -15.74
CA HIS A 73 -4.20 -0.77 -16.17
C HIS A 73 -4.48 -1.86 -15.11
N ASP A 74 -5.61 -1.73 -14.42
CA ASP A 74 -5.98 -2.46 -13.19
C ASP A 74 -6.46 -3.90 -13.42
N GLY A 75 -6.38 -4.41 -14.65
CA GLY A 75 -6.88 -5.76 -14.99
C GLY A 75 -6.18 -6.92 -14.29
N LYS A 76 -5.05 -6.66 -13.64
CA LYS A 76 -4.29 -7.66 -12.85
C LYS A 76 -4.35 -7.39 -11.35
N ASP A 77 -5.10 -6.38 -10.93
CA ASP A 77 -5.13 -5.98 -9.53
C ASP A 77 -5.97 -6.90 -8.66
N TRP A 78 -5.63 -6.87 -7.38
CA TRP A 78 -6.28 -7.65 -6.35
C TRP A 78 -7.29 -6.79 -5.59
N THR A 79 -8.33 -7.43 -5.07
CA THR A 79 -9.36 -6.74 -4.28
C THR A 79 -8.74 -6.01 -3.09
N CYS A 80 -7.71 -6.60 -2.48
CA CYS A 80 -6.89 -5.92 -1.49
C CYS A 80 -5.46 -6.50 -1.46
N TYR A 81 -4.60 -5.81 -0.72
CA TYR A 81 -3.20 -6.13 -0.53
C TYR A 81 -2.87 -6.12 0.96
N HIS A 82 -1.75 -6.74 1.33
CA HIS A 82 -1.21 -6.74 2.68
C HIS A 82 0.16 -6.08 2.71
N ILE A 83 0.39 -5.23 3.72
CA ILE A 83 1.74 -4.74 4.03
C ILE A 83 2.49 -5.87 4.72
N ASN A 84 3.47 -6.46 4.04
CA ASN A 84 4.25 -7.57 4.55
C ASN A 84 5.41 -7.10 5.43
N GLN A 85 5.07 -6.49 6.57
CA GLN A 85 6.03 -5.96 7.54
C GLN A 85 6.95 -7.03 8.16
N PHE A 86 6.62 -8.33 8.04
CA PHE A 86 7.42 -9.43 8.57
C PHE A 86 8.33 -10.09 7.52
N ALA A 87 8.44 -9.51 6.32
CA ALA A 87 9.23 -10.09 5.23
C ALA A 87 10.71 -10.26 5.60
N ASP A 88 11.26 -9.28 6.32
CA ASP A 88 12.61 -9.31 6.85
C ASP A 88 12.73 -8.38 8.07
N ARG A 89 13.93 -8.35 8.68
CA ARG A 89 14.20 -7.53 9.85
C ARG A 89 14.07 -6.03 9.55
N ASP A 90 14.53 -5.55 8.41
CA ASP A 90 14.49 -4.13 8.08
C ASP A 90 13.04 -3.65 7.92
N MET A 91 12.21 -4.37 7.15
CA MET A 91 10.78 -4.12 7.04
C MET A 91 10.12 -4.10 8.41
N LEU A 92 10.44 -5.07 9.28
CA LEU A 92 9.90 -5.12 10.63
C LEU A 92 10.22 -3.85 11.43
N MET A 93 11.48 -3.41 11.38
CA MET A 93 11.94 -2.22 12.12
C MET A 93 11.31 -0.93 11.59
N GLN A 94 10.97 -0.85 10.30
CA GLN A 94 10.31 0.33 9.72
C GLN A 94 8.89 0.54 10.26
N TYR A 95 8.16 -0.54 10.54
CA TYR A 95 6.80 -0.47 11.09
C TYR A 95 6.78 -0.59 12.62
N HIS A 96 7.92 -0.92 13.24
CA HIS A 96 8.05 -0.94 14.69
C HIS A 96 8.31 0.46 15.23
N TRP A 97 7.25 1.06 15.77
CA TRP A 97 7.35 2.36 16.45
C TRP A 97 8.45 2.36 17.52
N GLY A 98 9.36 3.34 17.44
CA GLY A 98 10.39 3.61 18.45
C GLY A 98 11.63 2.72 18.45
N LEU A 99 11.75 1.71 17.56
CA LEU A 99 12.92 0.82 17.53
C LEU A 99 13.73 0.88 16.23
N GLY A 100 13.17 1.42 15.14
CA GLY A 100 13.89 1.55 13.87
C GLY A 100 14.98 2.63 13.90
N VAL A 101 16.19 2.30 13.43
CA VAL A 101 17.28 3.29 13.29
C VAL A 101 16.82 4.40 12.33
N GLY A 102 16.82 5.65 12.80
CA GLY A 102 16.34 6.82 12.04
C GLY A 102 14.84 7.13 12.17
N HIS A 103 14.07 6.34 12.94
CA HIS A 103 12.71 6.72 13.35
C HIS A 103 12.81 7.59 14.60
N VAL A 104 12.92 8.91 14.40
CA VAL A 104 12.87 9.88 15.51
C VAL A 104 11.50 9.77 16.17
N TYR A 105 11.48 9.69 17.49
CA TYR A 105 10.29 9.81 18.33
C TYR A 105 9.57 11.12 18.01
N SER A 106 8.64 11.12 17.05
CA SER A 106 7.79 12.28 16.79
C SER A 106 6.60 12.19 17.74
N HIS A 107 6.58 13.14 18.68
CA HIS A 107 5.56 13.39 19.70
C HIS A 107 4.15 13.54 19.14
#